data_AF-A0A2H1IWX7-F1
#
_entry.id   AF-A0A2H1IWX7-F1
#
_cell.length_a   1.000
_cell.length_b   1.000
_cell.length_c   1.000
_cell.angle_alpha   90.00
_cell.angle_beta   90.00
_cell.angle_gamma   90.00
#
_symmetry.space_group_name_H-M   'P 1'
#
loop_
_entity.id
_entity.type
_entity.pdbx_description
1 polymer ?
#
loop_
_entity_poly.entity_id
_entity_poly.type
_entity_poly.pdbx_seq_one_letter_code
_entity_poly.pdbx_strand_id
1 'polypeptide(L)'
;MTMFDDRYTEGEKQRKRIRDASVELGLAHQSNGSTPDGMTLAEHIDSIEANALYQTDNAAVTGMLWVHAAALTAQALEQVAQRYRGEI
;
A
#
# COMPACT_ATOMS: atom_id res chain seq x y z
N MET A 1 24.57 4.20 15.97
CA MET A 1 23.56 3.83 14.98
C MET A 1 23.83 4.66 13.73
N THR A 2 24.21 4.04 12.62
CA THR A 2 24.62 4.74 11.40
C THR A 2 23.41 5.11 10.54
N MET A 3 23.42 6.28 9.89
CA MET A 3 22.37 6.83 9.00
C MET A 3 21.90 5.89 7.86
N PHE A 4 22.60 4.79 7.62
CA PHE A 4 22.22 3.74 6.68
C PHE A 4 21.24 2.72 7.27
N ASP A 5 21.33 2.39 8.57
CA ASP A 5 20.35 1.53 9.27
C ASP A 5 18.98 2.22 9.36
N ASP A 6 18.95 3.53 9.59
CA ASP A 6 17.70 4.29 9.69
C ASP A 6 16.93 4.37 8.36
N ARG A 7 17.63 4.42 7.21
CA ARG A 7 16.96 4.43 5.90
C ARG A 7 16.47 3.05 5.48
N TYR A 8 17.21 2.00 5.85
CA TYR A 8 16.78 0.62 5.61
C TYR A 8 15.52 0.31 6.43
N THR A 9 15.51 0.70 7.70
CA THR A 9 14.33 0.57 8.58
C THR A 9 13.17 1.45 8.13
N GLU A 10 13.40 2.66 7.62
CA GLU A 10 12.31 3.52 7.13
C GLU A 10 11.67 2.97 5.85
N GLY A 11 12.46 2.45 4.91
CA GLY A 11 11.93 1.76 3.72
C GLY A 11 11.08 0.54 4.08
N GLU A 12 11.52 -0.28 5.03
CA GLU A 12 10.76 -1.42 5.53
C GLU A 12 9.46 -1.01 6.23
N LYS A 13 9.46 0.08 7.02
CA LYS A 13 8.24 0.63 7.61
C LYS A 13 7.23 1.02 6.54
N GLN A 14 7.66 1.71 5.47
CA GLN A 14 6.73 2.12 4.41
C GLN A 14 6.21 0.92 3.62
N ARG A 15 7.03 -0.11 3.35
CA ARG A 15 6.54 -1.39 2.77
C ARG A 15 5.48 -2.04 3.65
N LYS A 16 5.73 -2.11 4.96
CA LYS A 16 4.75 -2.66 5.90
C LYS A 16 3.45 -1.87 5.88
N ARG A 17 3.49 -0.53 5.87
CA ARG A 17 2.29 0.31 5.77
C ARG A 17 1.50 0.04 4.48
N ILE A 18 2.18 -0.08 3.34
CA ILE A 18 1.53 -0.43 2.07
C ILE A 18 0.86 -1.82 2.17
N ARG A 19 1.54 -2.82 2.74
CA ARG A 19 0.96 -4.16 2.94
C ARG A 19 -0.27 -4.12 3.84
N ASP A 20 -0.16 -3.48 5.01
CA ASP A 20 -1.26 -3.37 5.97
C ASP A 20 -2.48 -2.68 5.34
N ALA A 21 -2.26 -1.56 4.64
CA ALA A 21 -3.33 -0.83 3.96
C ALA A 21 -3.93 -1.64 2.78
N SER A 22 -3.14 -2.46 2.09
CA SER A 22 -3.63 -3.37 1.05
C SER A 22 -4.53 -4.47 1.63
N VAL A 23 -4.15 -5.01 2.80
CA VAL A 23 -4.98 -5.97 3.53
C VAL A 23 -6.29 -5.33 3.96
N GLU A 24 -6.24 -4.14 4.55
CA GLU A 24 -7.44 -3.42 4.97
C GLU A 24 -8.38 -3.13 3.79
N LEU A 25 -7.84 -2.66 2.67
CA LEU A 25 -8.64 -2.39 1.47
C LEU A 25 -9.22 -3.68 0.88
N GLY A 26 -8.44 -4.76 0.78
CA GLY A 26 -8.91 -6.05 0.29
C GLY A 26 -10.06 -6.62 1.15
N LEU A 27 -9.95 -6.52 2.48
CA LEU A 27 -11.02 -6.91 3.40
C LEU A 27 -12.27 -6.04 3.23
N ALA A 28 -12.11 -4.73 3.05
CA ALA A 28 -13.23 -3.84 2.79
C ALA A 28 -13.93 -4.17 1.47
N HIS A 29 -13.18 -4.48 0.42
CA HIS A 29 -13.74 -4.96 -0.85
C HIS A 29 -14.52 -6.25 -0.68
N GLN A 30 -13.99 -7.22 0.07
CA GLN A 30 -14.68 -8.48 0.35
C GLN A 30 -15.98 -8.27 1.12
N SER A 31 -15.95 -7.46 2.18
CA SER A 31 -17.15 -7.12 2.98
C SER A 31 -18.23 -6.48 2.11
N ASN A 32 -17.83 -5.68 1.12
CA ASN A 32 -18.74 -5.00 0.20
C ASN A 32 -19.14 -5.87 -1.02
N GLY A 33 -18.71 -7.14 -1.08
CA GLY A 33 -19.00 -8.04 -2.21
C GLY A 33 -18.34 -7.61 -3.53
N SER A 34 -17.25 -6.83 -3.46
CA SER A 34 -16.56 -6.22 -4.60
C SER A 34 -15.14 -6.76 -4.81
N THR A 35 -14.85 -7.94 -4.25
CA THR A 35 -13.64 -8.68 -4.64
C THR A 35 -13.82 -9.15 -6.09
N PRO A 36 -12.85 -8.92 -6.99
CA PRO A 36 -12.97 -9.31 -8.39
C PRO A 36 -13.29 -10.80 -8.58
N ASP A 37 -14.18 -11.09 -9.53
CA ASP A 37 -14.52 -12.47 -9.89
C ASP A 37 -13.28 -13.25 -10.36
N GLY A 38 -13.12 -14.46 -9.83
CA GLY A 38 -11.97 -15.32 -10.15
C GLY A 38 -10.70 -15.02 -9.34
N MET A 39 -10.72 -14.06 -8.43
CA MET A 39 -9.65 -13.85 -7.44
C MET A 39 -10.11 -14.27 -6.04
N THR A 40 -9.22 -14.95 -5.33
CA THR A 40 -9.32 -15.08 -3.87
C THR A 40 -9.02 -13.73 -3.20
N LEU A 41 -9.44 -13.58 -1.94
CA LEU A 41 -9.08 -12.39 -1.13
C LEU A 41 -7.56 -12.16 -1.11
N ALA A 42 -6.77 -13.22 -0.95
CA ALA A 42 -5.32 -13.13 -0.86
C ALA A 42 -4.71 -12.61 -2.18
N GLU A 43 -5.15 -13.16 -3.32
CA GLU A 43 -4.70 -12.69 -4.65
C GLU A 43 -5.10 -11.24 -4.90
N HIS A 44 -6.29 -10.82 -4.45
CA HIS A 44 -6.72 -9.45 -4.58
C HIS A 44 -5.86 -8.50 -3.72
N ILE A 45 -5.59 -8.87 -2.46
CA ILE A 45 -4.68 -8.10 -1.58
C ILE A 45 -3.28 -7.99 -2.20
N ASP A 46 -2.74 -9.09 -2.71
CA ASP A 46 -1.43 -9.11 -3.35
C ASP A 46 -1.41 -8.24 -4.62
N SER A 47 -2.50 -8.23 -5.39
CA SER A 47 -2.65 -7.35 -6.55
C SER A 47 -2.71 -5.88 -6.16
N ILE A 48 -3.38 -5.52 -5.06
CA ILE A 48 -3.42 -4.14 -4.54
C ILE A 48 -2.02 -3.70 -4.12
N GLU A 49 -1.32 -4.54 -3.35
CA GLU A 49 0.04 -4.24 -2.90
C GLU A 49 1.01 -4.09 -4.08
N ALA A 50 0.99 -5.03 -5.03
CA ALA A 50 1.87 -4.99 -6.19
C ALA A 50 1.66 -3.71 -7.03
N ASN A 51 0.39 -3.30 -7.22
CA ASN A 51 0.07 -2.07 -7.92
C ASN A 51 0.53 -0.82 -7.13
N ALA A 52 0.41 -0.82 -5.81
CA ALA A 52 0.88 0.25 -4.95
C ALA A 52 2.41 0.41 -5.03
N LEU A 53 3.15 -0.69 -4.92
CA LEU A 53 4.60 -0.70 -5.05
C LEU A 53 5.06 -0.24 -6.45
N TYR A 54 4.37 -0.67 -7.51
CA TYR A 54 4.64 -0.19 -8.87
C TYR A 54 4.47 1.33 -9.00
N GLN A 55 3.43 1.91 -8.39
CA GLN A 55 3.24 3.37 -8.37
C GLN A 55 4.32 4.08 -7.56
N THR A 56 4.74 3.50 -6.43
CA THR A 56 5.86 4.01 -5.64
C THR A 56 7.15 4.04 -6.45
N ASP A 57 7.47 2.96 -7.16
CA ASP A 57 8.68 2.86 -7.99
C ASP A 57 8.65 3.89 -9.12
N ASN A 58 7.51 4.05 -9.81
CA ASN A 58 7.35 5.06 -10.84
C ASN A 58 7.55 6.47 -10.31
N ALA A 59 6.98 6.79 -9.14
CA ALA A 59 7.19 8.09 -8.50
C ALA A 59 8.67 8.29 -8.11
N ALA A 60 9.34 7.26 -7.60
CA ALA A 60 10.76 7.35 -7.27
C ALA A 60 11.64 7.61 -8.49
N VAL A 61 11.33 6.99 -9.64
CA VAL A 61 12.06 7.20 -10.91
C VAL A 61 11.96 8.64 -11.42
N THR A 62 10.93 9.39 -11.03
CA THR A 62 10.80 10.82 -11.38
C THR A 62 11.65 11.76 -10.53
N GLY A 63 12.48 11.23 -9.64
CA GLY A 63 13.43 12.00 -8.81
C GLY A 63 13.03 12.11 -7.33
N MET A 64 11.93 11.48 -6.91
CA MET A 64 11.55 11.39 -5.51
C MET A 64 12.35 10.30 -4.79
N LEU A 65 12.71 10.51 -3.52
CA LEU A 65 13.23 9.41 -2.70
C LEU A 65 12.15 8.34 -2.55
N TRP A 66 12.51 7.07 -2.76
CA TRP A 66 11.58 5.94 -2.67
C TRP A 66 10.78 5.94 -1.36
N VAL A 67 11.41 6.23 -0.23
CA VAL A 67 10.73 6.29 1.08
C VAL A 67 9.66 7.37 1.16
N HIS A 68 9.83 8.50 0.47
CA HIS A 68 8.80 9.55 0.40
C HIS A 68 7.67 9.16 -0.55
N ALA A 69 8.00 8.55 -1.70
CA ALA A 69 7.00 8.02 -2.62
C ALA A 69 6.14 6.96 -1.92
N ALA A 70 6.78 6.03 -1.20
CA ALA A 70 6.13 4.96 -0.47
C ALA A 70 5.23 5.52 0.66
N ALA A 71 5.67 6.57 1.36
CA ALA A 71 4.87 7.21 2.38
C ALA A 71 3.59 7.85 1.82
N LEU A 72 3.68 8.50 0.65
CA LEU A 72 2.51 9.07 -0.05
C LEU A 72 1.57 7.97 -0.57
N THR A 73 2.13 6.91 -1.16
CA THR A 73 1.35 5.76 -1.63
C THR A 73 0.62 5.08 -0.47
N ALA A 74 1.30 4.82 0.64
CA ALA A 74 0.69 4.24 1.84
C ALA A 74 -0.47 5.13 2.34
N GLN A 75 -0.24 6.43 2.48
CA GLN A 75 -1.26 7.37 2.94
C GLN A 75 -2.47 7.44 2.00
N ALA A 76 -2.25 7.38 0.68
CA ALA A 76 -3.34 7.35 -0.28
C ALA A 76 -4.15 6.04 -0.16
N LEU A 77 -3.46 4.91 0.00
CA LEU A 77 -4.10 3.60 0.13
C LEU A 77 -4.90 3.49 1.43
N GLU A 78 -4.37 4.00 2.54
CA GLU A 78 -5.05 4.11 3.83
C GLU A 78 -6.37 4.92 3.71
N GLN A 79 -6.36 6.04 2.99
CA GLN A 79 -7.57 6.85 2.74
C GLN A 79 -8.60 6.10 1.89
N VAL A 80 -8.15 5.37 0.87
CA VAL A 80 -9.05 4.55 0.05
C VAL A 80 -9.68 3.44 0.89
N ALA A 81 -8.90 2.75 1.74
CA ALA A 81 -9.41 1.73 2.65
C ALA A 81 -10.48 2.29 3.61
N GLN A 82 -10.22 3.44 4.23
CA GLN A 82 -11.16 4.14 5.11
C GLN A 82 -12.46 4.51 4.39
N ARG A 83 -12.37 5.01 3.15
CA ARG A 83 -13.55 5.32 2.33
C ARG A 83 -14.41 4.08 2.07
N TYR A 84 -13.78 2.94 1.78
CA TYR A 84 -14.50 1.67 1.54
C TYR A 84 -15.16 1.11 2.79
N ARG A 85 -14.65 1.44 3.98
CA ARG A 85 -15.30 1.13 5.27
C ARG A 85 -16.44 2.08 5.63
N GLY A 86 -16.61 3.20 4.90
CA GLY A 86 -17.61 4.22 5.21
C GLY A 86 -17.21 5.15 6.37
N GLU A 87 -15.90 5.31 6.60
CA GLU A 87 -15.35 6.09 7.72
C GLU A 87 -15.05 7.57 7.37
N ILE A 88 -15.43 8.04 6.18
CA ILE A 88 -15.18 9.41 5.68
C ILE A 88 -16.37 9.95 4.88
#